data_AF-A0A963UXQ3-F1
#
_entry.id   AF-A0A963UXQ3-F1
#
_cell.length_a   1.000
_cell.length_b   1.000
_cell.length_c   1.000
_cell.angle_alpha   90.00
_cell.angle_beta   90.00
_cell.angle_gamma   90.00
#
_symmetry.space_group_name_H-M   'P 1'
#
loop_
_entity.id
_entity.type
_entity.pdbx_description
1 polymer ?
#
loop_
_entity_poly.entity_id
_entity_poly.type
_entity_poly.pdbx_seq_one_letter_code
_entity_poly.pdbx_strand_id
1 'polypeptide(L)'
;AAAAEAAKAAEEAAAKAAEEAQKAAEEAAAAAQSAVEEAADAVEGAVQEATEAATGAVEAAGDAAADIGAALDPANFDAEKVKGAIDASTLDDATKSTLKTAVDGAAANPALVQTVVDQVKAALGL
;
A
#
# COMPACT_ATOMS: atom_id res chain seq x y z
N ALA A 1 -41.69 44.41 49.19
CA ALA A 1 -40.81 44.89 48.10
C ALA A 1 -39.49 44.11 48.05
N ALA A 2 -38.68 44.10 49.13
CA ALA A 2 -37.36 43.46 49.13
C ALA A 2 -37.31 41.97 48.73
N ALA A 3 -38.30 41.16 49.14
CA ALA A 3 -38.35 39.74 48.77
C ALA A 3 -38.61 39.49 47.26
N ALA A 4 -39.37 40.38 46.60
CA ALA A 4 -39.65 40.28 45.17
C ALA A 4 -38.44 40.68 44.32
N GLU A 5 -37.71 41.73 44.75
CA GLU A 5 -36.45 42.13 44.11
C GLU A 5 -35.37 41.06 44.24
N ALA A 6 -35.27 40.40 45.40
CA ALA A 6 -34.35 39.28 45.61
C ALA A 6 -34.69 38.07 44.73
N ALA A 7 -35.97 37.75 44.56
CA ALA A 7 -36.42 36.68 43.67
C ALA A 7 -36.07 36.99 42.20
N LYS A 8 -36.34 38.21 41.74
CA LYS A 8 -36.00 38.65 40.38
C LYS A 8 -34.49 38.60 40.11
N ALA A 9 -33.67 39.07 41.05
CA ALA A 9 -32.22 38.99 40.93
C ALA A 9 -31.71 37.53 40.85
N ALA A 10 -32.34 36.61 41.58
CA ALA A 10 -32.02 35.19 41.52
C ALA A 10 -32.41 34.56 40.17
N GLU A 11 -33.56 34.93 39.61
CA GLU A 11 -33.99 34.50 38.27
C GLU A 11 -33.04 35.01 37.18
N GLU A 12 -32.63 36.28 37.24
CA GLU A 12 -31.67 36.85 36.29
C GLU A 12 -30.29 36.19 36.39
N ALA A 13 -29.84 35.85 37.60
CA ALA A 13 -28.60 35.12 37.81
C ALA A 13 -28.68 33.68 37.27
N ALA A 14 -29.80 32.99 37.50
CA ALA A 14 -30.05 31.65 36.97
C ALA A 14 -30.13 31.64 35.43
N ALA A 15 -30.77 32.64 34.83
CA ALA A 15 -30.84 32.79 33.38
C ALA A 15 -29.44 32.99 32.77
N LYS A 16 -28.62 33.88 33.34
CA LYS A 16 -27.24 34.09 32.90
C LYS A 16 -26.39 32.83 33.02
N ALA A 17 -26.51 32.10 34.13
CA ALA A 17 -25.79 30.84 34.31
C ALA A 17 -26.22 29.77 33.29
N ALA A 18 -27.50 29.74 32.91
CA ALA A 18 -27.99 28.85 31.87
C ALA A 18 -27.46 29.23 30.47
N GLU A 19 -27.41 30.53 30.15
CA GLU A 19 -26.84 31.04 28.90
C GLU A 19 -25.34 30.73 28.79
N GLU A 20 -24.58 30.93 29.88
CA GLU A 20 -23.15 30.60 29.94
C GLU A 20 -22.92 29.08 29.77
N ALA A 21 -23.75 28.25 30.41
CA ALA A 21 -23.69 26.80 30.26
C ALA A 21 -24.03 26.34 28.84
N GLN A 22 -25.03 26.96 28.19
CA GLN A 22 -25.37 26.69 26.79
C GLN A 22 -24.20 27.05 25.87
N LYS A 23 -23.61 28.24 26.05
CA LYS A 23 -22.48 28.68 25.23
C LYS A 23 -21.27 27.75 25.39
N ALA A 24 -20.96 27.33 26.62
CA ALA A 24 -19.89 26.36 26.87
C ALA A 24 -20.16 25.00 26.20
N ALA A 25 -21.43 24.54 26.18
CA ALA A 25 -21.82 23.32 25.49
C ALA A 25 -21.69 23.45 23.97
N GLU A 26 -22.06 24.59 23.38
CA GLU A 26 -21.90 24.88 21.95
C GLU A 26 -20.42 24.93 21.55
N GLU A 27 -19.57 25.58 22.34
CA GLU A 27 -18.11 25.63 22.13
C GLU A 27 -17.49 24.21 22.21
N ALA A 28 -17.90 23.40 23.19
CA ALA A 28 -17.45 22.01 23.31
C ALA A 28 -17.91 21.14 22.12
N ALA A 29 -19.14 21.32 21.64
CA ALA A 29 -19.67 20.62 20.48
C ALA A 29 -18.96 21.03 19.18
N ALA A 30 -18.59 22.31 19.04
CA ALA A 30 -17.80 22.79 17.91
C ALA A 30 -16.38 22.21 17.92
N ALA A 31 -15.71 22.22 19.09
CA ALA A 31 -14.39 21.61 19.24
C ALA A 31 -14.39 20.11 18.94
N ALA A 32 -15.43 19.38 19.37
CA ALA A 32 -15.58 17.97 19.06
C ALA A 32 -15.78 17.71 17.56
N GLN A 33 -16.55 18.56 16.85
CA GLN A 33 -16.72 18.45 15.40
C GLN A 33 -15.41 18.70 14.65
N SER A 34 -14.66 19.74 15.01
CA SER A 34 -13.36 20.02 14.38
C SER A 34 -12.35 18.89 14.61
N ALA A 35 -12.34 18.27 15.80
CA ALA A 35 -11.49 17.12 16.08
C ALA A 35 -11.89 15.88 15.24
N VAL A 36 -13.18 15.70 14.96
CA VAL A 36 -13.66 14.62 14.08
C VAL A 36 -13.29 14.88 12.62
N GLU A 37 -13.40 16.13 12.15
CA GLU A 37 -12.98 16.51 10.79
C GLU A 37 -11.47 16.31 10.59
N GLU A 38 -10.64 16.79 11.52
CA GLU A 38 -9.19 16.60 11.45
C GLU A 38 -8.79 15.12 11.47
N ALA A 39 -9.49 14.30 12.28
CA ALA A 39 -9.28 12.87 12.30
C ALA A 39 -9.71 12.20 10.98
N ALA A 40 -10.79 12.67 10.35
CA ALA A 40 -11.24 12.16 9.05
C ALA A 40 -10.23 12.50 7.94
N ASP A 41 -9.73 13.74 7.89
CA ASP A 41 -8.71 14.18 6.93
C ASP A 41 -7.41 13.38 7.09
N ALA A 42 -6.99 13.13 8.33
CA ALA A 42 -5.81 12.30 8.61
C ALA A 42 -5.98 10.85 8.14
N VAL A 43 -7.17 10.28 8.30
CA VAL A 43 -7.49 8.94 7.79
C VAL A 43 -7.51 8.92 6.27
N GLU A 44 -8.11 9.91 5.62
CA GLU A 44 -8.13 10.00 4.15
C GLU A 44 -6.72 10.11 3.58
N GLY A 45 -5.87 10.96 4.16
CA GLY A 45 -4.45 11.07 3.77
C GLY A 45 -3.69 9.75 3.91
N ALA A 46 -3.87 9.04 5.03
CA ALA A 46 -3.22 7.75 5.25
C ALA A 46 -3.70 6.67 4.27
N VAL A 47 -4.98 6.67 3.90
CA VAL A 47 -5.54 5.73 2.90
C VAL A 47 -5.00 6.05 1.50
N GLN A 48 -4.88 7.33 1.15
CA GLN A 48 -4.31 7.74 -0.13
C GLN A 48 -2.84 7.31 -0.25
N GLU A 49 -2.01 7.59 0.76
CA GLU A 49 -0.60 7.19 0.78
C GLU A 49 -0.43 5.66 0.68
N ALA A 50 -1.25 4.90 1.42
CA ALA A 50 -1.24 3.43 1.33
C ALA A 50 -1.64 2.94 -0.07
N THR A 51 -2.59 3.60 -0.73
CA THR A 51 -3.03 3.26 -2.09
C THR A 51 -1.94 3.57 -3.13
N GLU A 52 -1.27 4.72 -3.01
CA GLU A 52 -0.16 5.11 -3.88
C GLU A 52 1.02 4.14 -3.71
N ALA A 53 1.37 3.79 -2.47
CA ALA A 53 2.42 2.81 -2.19
C ALA A 53 2.09 1.41 -2.75
N ALA A 54 0.84 0.95 -2.60
CA ALA A 54 0.39 -0.31 -3.18
C ALA A 54 0.44 -0.29 -4.71
N THR A 55 0.02 0.81 -5.34
CA THR A 55 0.06 0.97 -6.81
C THR A 55 1.50 0.94 -7.32
N GLY A 56 2.40 1.70 -6.70
CA GLY A 56 3.82 1.70 -7.07
C GLY A 56 4.48 0.32 -6.90
N ALA A 57 4.11 -0.44 -5.87
CA ALA A 57 4.58 -1.81 -5.68
C ALA A 57 4.10 -2.76 -6.79
N VAL A 58 2.84 -2.63 -7.23
CA VAL A 58 2.28 -3.42 -8.34
C VAL A 58 2.95 -3.06 -9.67
N GLU A 59 3.17 -1.77 -9.94
CA GLU A 59 3.88 -1.33 -11.15
C GLU A 59 5.31 -1.86 -11.16
N ALA A 60 6.06 -1.72 -10.07
CA ALA A 60 7.42 -2.24 -9.96
C ALA A 60 7.48 -3.78 -10.14
N ALA A 61 6.50 -4.51 -9.60
CA ALA A 61 6.39 -5.95 -9.82
C ALA A 61 6.07 -6.29 -11.30
N GLY A 62 5.21 -5.50 -11.94
CA GLY A 62 4.88 -5.63 -13.36
C GLY A 62 6.09 -5.39 -14.26
N ASP A 63 6.85 -4.33 -14.02
CA ASP A 63 8.09 -4.02 -14.75
C ASP A 63 9.15 -5.11 -14.57
N ALA A 64 9.33 -5.61 -13.34
CA ALA A 64 10.24 -6.73 -13.08
C ALA A 64 9.81 -8.00 -13.83
N ALA A 65 8.51 -8.31 -13.85
CA ALA A 65 7.98 -9.45 -14.60
C ALA A 65 8.18 -9.27 -16.13
N ALA A 66 8.00 -8.06 -16.65
CA ALA A 66 8.23 -7.75 -18.06
C ALA A 66 9.72 -7.88 -18.43
N ASP A 67 10.64 -7.40 -17.59
CA ASP A 67 12.09 -7.53 -17.81
C ASP A 67 12.53 -9.00 -17.81
N ILE A 68 12.00 -9.81 -16.90
CA ILE A 68 12.24 -11.28 -16.89
C ILE A 68 11.65 -11.94 -18.15
N GLY A 69 10.45 -11.55 -18.56
CA GLY A 69 9.82 -12.03 -19.78
C GLY A 69 10.66 -11.75 -21.03
N ALA A 70 11.24 -10.55 -21.13
CA ALA A 70 12.16 -10.18 -22.20
C ALA A 70 13.49 -10.96 -22.13
N ALA A 71 14.04 -11.20 -20.95
CA ALA A 71 15.24 -12.04 -20.76
C ALA A 71 15.00 -13.52 -21.11
N LEU A 72 13.74 -13.97 -21.05
CA LEU A 72 13.26 -15.29 -21.48
C LEU A 72 12.74 -15.26 -22.93
N ASP A 73 13.05 -14.25 -23.73
CA ASP A 73 12.86 -14.28 -25.18
C ASP A 73 14.08 -14.94 -25.82
N PRO A 74 13.93 -15.98 -26.66
CA PRO A 74 15.05 -16.61 -27.36
C PRO A 74 15.92 -15.63 -28.17
N ALA A 75 15.35 -14.54 -28.69
CA ALA A 75 16.07 -13.51 -29.43
C ALA A 75 16.83 -12.53 -28.52
N ASN A 76 16.39 -12.36 -27.28
CA ASN A 76 16.98 -11.44 -26.29
C ASN A 76 17.48 -12.18 -25.03
N PHE A 77 17.81 -13.46 -25.19
CA PHE A 77 18.09 -14.34 -24.06
C PHE A 77 19.25 -13.81 -23.22
N ASP A 78 18.98 -13.55 -21.94
CA ASP A 78 19.96 -13.09 -20.97
C ASP A 78 20.11 -14.13 -19.86
N ALA A 79 21.17 -14.94 -19.95
CA ALA A 79 21.43 -16.01 -19.02
C ALA A 79 21.59 -15.54 -17.56
N GLU A 80 22.21 -14.37 -17.33
CA GLU A 80 22.42 -13.86 -15.97
C GLU A 80 21.10 -13.42 -15.34
N LYS A 81 20.27 -12.68 -16.09
CA LYS A 81 18.93 -12.28 -15.63
C LYS A 81 18.03 -13.49 -15.39
N VAL A 82 18.04 -14.48 -16.28
CA VAL A 82 17.25 -15.70 -16.12
C VAL A 82 17.69 -16.50 -14.89
N LYS A 83 19.00 -16.62 -14.64
CA LYS A 83 19.51 -17.27 -13.41
C LYS A 83 19.07 -16.52 -12.16
N GLY A 84 19.10 -15.18 -12.19
CA GLY A 84 18.57 -14.35 -11.10
C GLY A 84 17.07 -14.57 -10.85
N ALA A 85 16.27 -14.68 -11.92
CA ALA A 85 14.84 -14.98 -11.82
C ALA A 85 14.59 -16.38 -11.23
N ILE A 86 15.37 -17.38 -11.65
CA ILE A 86 15.33 -18.74 -11.09
C ILE A 86 15.67 -18.70 -9.59
N ASP A 87 16.68 -17.92 -9.18
CA ASP A 87 17.05 -17.77 -7.78
C ASP A 87 15.94 -17.15 -6.92
N ALA A 88 15.28 -16.11 -7.44
CA ALA A 88 14.19 -15.43 -6.77
C ALA A 88 12.88 -16.26 -6.73
N SER A 89 12.77 -17.30 -7.55
CA SER A 89 11.57 -18.14 -7.63
C SER A 89 11.33 -18.98 -6.37
N THR A 90 10.11 -19.50 -6.22
CA THR A 90 9.72 -20.41 -5.13
C THR A 90 10.04 -21.89 -5.42
N LEU A 91 10.78 -22.17 -6.49
CA LEU A 91 11.21 -23.53 -6.84
C LEU A 91 12.13 -24.11 -5.77
N ASP A 92 12.20 -25.44 -5.67
CA ASP A 92 13.17 -26.10 -4.80
C ASP A 92 14.60 -25.98 -5.36
N ASP A 93 15.59 -26.09 -4.48
CA ASP A 93 17.01 -25.89 -4.83
C ASP A 93 17.52 -26.85 -5.91
N ALA A 94 17.01 -28.09 -5.95
CA ALA A 94 17.42 -29.07 -6.95
C ALA A 94 16.89 -28.70 -8.33
N THR A 95 15.64 -28.25 -8.42
CA THR A 95 15.05 -27.71 -9.65
C THR A 95 15.78 -26.45 -10.10
N LYS A 96 16.06 -25.49 -9.18
CA LYS A 96 16.81 -24.28 -9.50
C LYS A 96 18.19 -24.60 -10.08
N SER A 97 18.96 -25.45 -9.41
CA SER A 97 20.30 -25.86 -9.86
C SER A 97 20.29 -26.50 -11.25
N THR A 98 19.29 -27.35 -11.50
CA THR A 98 19.09 -28.01 -12.81
C THR A 98 18.79 -26.99 -13.90
N LEU A 99 17.87 -26.05 -13.65
CA LEU A 99 17.50 -25.00 -14.62
C LEU A 99 18.67 -24.06 -14.90
N LYS A 100 19.44 -23.65 -13.89
CA LYS A 100 20.64 -22.81 -14.11
C LYS A 100 21.68 -23.50 -14.97
N THR A 101 21.91 -24.80 -14.73
CA THR A 101 22.83 -25.59 -15.57
C THR A 101 22.35 -25.63 -17.03
N ALA A 102 21.04 -25.77 -17.26
CA ALA A 102 20.46 -25.70 -18.59
C ALA A 102 20.62 -24.30 -19.22
N VAL A 103 20.44 -23.23 -18.45
CA VAL A 103 20.65 -21.83 -18.87
C VAL A 103 22.11 -21.58 -19.29
N ASP A 104 23.08 -22.07 -18.52
CA ASP A 104 24.50 -21.97 -18.89
C ASP A 104 24.79 -22.77 -20.18
N GLY A 105 24.15 -23.92 -20.35
CA GLY A 105 24.21 -24.71 -21.58
C GLY A 105 23.62 -23.98 -22.81
N ALA A 106 22.50 -23.27 -22.63
CA ALA A 106 21.89 -22.43 -23.66
C ALA A 106 22.75 -21.21 -24.01
N ALA A 107 23.39 -20.58 -23.01
CA ALA A 107 24.32 -19.48 -23.23
C ALA A 107 25.53 -19.90 -24.08
N ALA A 108 26.00 -21.14 -23.90
CA ALA A 108 27.09 -21.71 -24.69
C ALA A 108 26.66 -22.23 -26.08
N ASN A 109 25.36 -22.48 -26.27
CA ASN A 109 24.82 -23.02 -27.51
C ASN A 109 23.46 -22.41 -27.87
N PRO A 110 23.43 -21.43 -28.79
CA PRO A 110 22.20 -20.76 -29.24
C PRO A 110 21.11 -21.71 -29.75
N ALA A 111 21.46 -22.88 -30.29
CA ALA A 111 20.48 -23.86 -30.76
C ALA A 111 19.64 -24.47 -29.62
N LEU A 112 20.10 -24.38 -28.37
CA LEU A 112 19.40 -24.88 -27.19
C LEU A 112 18.53 -23.83 -26.50
N VAL A 113 18.71 -22.54 -26.84
CA VAL A 113 18.06 -21.41 -26.16
C VAL A 113 16.54 -21.55 -26.14
N GLN A 114 15.92 -21.85 -27.29
CA GLN A 114 14.47 -22.03 -27.37
C GLN A 114 13.96 -23.09 -26.38
N THR A 115 14.56 -24.29 -26.43
CA THR A 115 14.16 -25.41 -25.57
C THR A 115 14.33 -25.09 -24.09
N VAL A 116 15.44 -24.43 -23.73
CA VAL A 116 15.73 -24.07 -22.33
C VAL A 116 14.80 -22.96 -21.85
N VAL A 117 14.54 -21.96 -22.68
CA VAL A 117 13.56 -20.90 -22.40
C VAL A 117 12.19 -21.50 -22.12
N ASP A 118 11.72 -22.43 -22.96
CA ASP A 118 10.42 -23.07 -22.79
C ASP A 118 10.37 -23.90 -21.49
N GLN A 119 11.48 -24.59 -21.16
CA GLN A 119 11.62 -25.32 -19.91
C GLN A 119 11.57 -24.40 -18.68
N VAL A 120 12.25 -23.25 -18.73
CA VAL A 120 12.26 -22.29 -17.63
C VAL A 120 10.88 -21.65 -17.47
N LYS A 121 10.21 -21.26 -18.56
CA LYS A 121 8.83 -20.73 -18.52
C LYS A 121 7.87 -21.74 -17.90
N ALA A 122 7.91 -23.00 -18.34
CA ALA A 122 7.07 -24.06 -17.79
C ALA A 122 7.32 -24.29 -16.30
N ALA A 123 8.57 -24.24 -15.84
CA ALA A 123 8.90 -24.39 -14.42
C ALA A 123 8.43 -23.20 -13.58
N LEU A 124 8.51 -21.98 -14.12
CA LEU A 124 8.07 -20.76 -13.45
C LEU A 124 6.55 -20.52 -13.54
N GLY A 125 5.83 -21.32 -14.35
CA GLY A 125 4.38 -21.19 -14.55
C GLY A 125 3.98 -20.01 -15.43
N LEU A 126 4.88 -19.58 -16.34
CA LEU A 126 4.68 -18.50 -17.31
C LEU A 126 4.07 -19.01 -18.63
#